data_AF-A0A969UFJ0-F1
#
_entry.id   AF-A0A969UFJ0-F1
#
_cell.length_a   1.000
_cell.length_b   1.000
_cell.length_c   1.000
_cell.angle_alpha   90.00
_cell.angle_beta   90.00
_cell.angle_gamma   90.00
#
_symmetry.space_group_name_H-M   'P 1'
#
loop_
_entity.id
_entity.type
_entity.pdbx_description
1 polymer ?
#
loop_
_entity_poly.entity_id
_entity_poly.type
_entity_poly.pdbx_seq_one_letter_code
_entity_poly.pdbx_strand_id
1 'polypeptide(L)'
;MLSTQQFENCSNFSQELELKQLVQSNRVSIVYIHGTARSGSTIAEIVLTQLADLAIHQPFRGVLQKAGGRFRIAKMNFDADIYNSACGLIVKQINQHLQNKQKIIVIIKELAGFFHPYIWQRWLEIPDKFLFTIREPHIQYMSWLSAMTDKVFQGNGKLQENIDFVTSKARVTESSFLSAEWEGTTLSCNQAAWNALAEDFNQVKKSVLNTDKKIAILDLVILRYNPEFAIKSIIAKLGFSLEKISQFNLNCLTESKQKISDLRDKSRPMVRKANSSKTINPLALGEAINLNTFPFKSQEHIRQIIPLYLDLLYAPEQVYLPTLSELELNQNPGLIATHPFVAYAIAMLNFQRLKKPISSNQVSSWLKSVIRNKSNQAAADLGSFNSSFAEINSYWNL
;
A
#
# COMPACT_ATOMS: atom_id res chain seq x y z
N MET A 1 -25.60 16.49 -13.70
CA MET A 1 -25.18 16.25 -12.30
C MET A 1 -26.45 16.02 -11.51
N LEU A 2 -26.61 14.85 -10.89
CA LEU A 2 -27.72 14.62 -9.95
C LEU A 2 -27.34 15.26 -8.62
N SER A 3 -28.28 15.94 -7.96
CA SER A 3 -28.02 16.61 -6.67
C SER A 3 -27.87 15.60 -5.53
N THR A 4 -27.13 15.97 -4.49
CA THR A 4 -26.94 15.17 -3.26
C THR A 4 -28.27 14.69 -2.66
N GLN A 5 -29.34 15.49 -2.81
CA GLN A 5 -30.70 15.16 -2.36
C GLN A 5 -31.40 14.04 -3.13
N GLN A 6 -31.03 13.75 -4.38
CA GLN A 6 -31.64 12.65 -5.15
C GLN A 6 -31.13 11.27 -4.73
N PHE A 7 -29.99 11.19 -4.04
CA PHE A 7 -29.42 9.93 -3.52
C PHE A 7 -29.73 9.68 -2.04
N GLU A 8 -30.00 10.73 -1.24
CA GLU A 8 -30.40 10.59 0.16
C GLU A 8 -31.76 9.87 0.33
N ASN A 9 -32.60 9.83 -0.72
CA ASN A 9 -33.88 9.12 -0.73
C ASN A 9 -33.80 7.65 -1.20
N CYS A 10 -32.61 7.06 -1.36
CA CYS A 10 -32.50 5.63 -1.66
C CYS A 10 -32.77 4.77 -0.41
N SER A 11 -34.01 4.33 -0.24
CA SER A 11 -34.46 3.25 0.66
C SER A 11 -33.82 1.87 0.37
N ASN A 12 -32.81 1.78 -0.50
CA ASN A 12 -32.28 0.56 -1.11
C ASN A 12 -30.99 0.00 -0.47
N PHE A 13 -30.41 0.61 0.57
CA PHE A 13 -29.18 0.12 1.22
C PHE A 13 -29.42 -0.88 2.35
N SER A 14 -30.35 -1.83 2.17
CA SER A 14 -30.69 -2.82 3.20
C SER A 14 -29.47 -3.66 3.63
N GLN A 15 -28.57 -3.98 2.70
CA GLN A 15 -27.38 -4.79 2.97
C GLN A 15 -26.30 -4.01 3.72
N GLU A 16 -26.16 -2.71 3.45
CA GLU A 16 -25.29 -1.83 4.24
C GLU A 16 -25.76 -1.75 5.69
N LEU A 17 -27.07 -1.59 5.89
CA LEU A 17 -27.68 -1.50 7.22
C LEU A 17 -27.50 -2.82 8.01
N GLU A 18 -27.73 -3.96 7.36
CA GLU A 18 -27.48 -5.27 7.97
C GLU A 18 -26.00 -5.42 8.39
N LEU A 19 -25.07 -5.00 7.52
CA LEU A 19 -23.65 -5.02 7.84
C LEU A 19 -23.30 -4.11 9.03
N LYS A 20 -23.88 -2.89 9.12
CA LYS A 20 -23.73 -1.99 10.28
C LYS A 20 -24.25 -2.65 11.56
N GLN A 21 -25.43 -3.27 11.51
CA GLN A 21 -26.03 -3.94 12.67
C GLN A 21 -25.17 -5.12 13.16
N LEU A 22 -24.56 -5.88 12.25
CA LEU A 22 -23.66 -6.98 12.60
C LEU A 22 -22.40 -6.50 13.35
N VAL A 23 -21.85 -5.35 12.96
CA VAL A 23 -20.72 -4.74 13.68
C VAL A 23 -21.16 -4.12 15.01
N GLN A 24 -22.25 -3.36 15.02
CA GLN A 24 -22.78 -2.69 16.22
C GLN A 24 -23.22 -3.69 17.30
N SER A 25 -23.73 -4.86 16.91
CA SER A 25 -24.07 -5.95 17.83
C SER A 25 -22.86 -6.69 18.40
N ASN A 26 -21.62 -6.26 18.07
CA ASN A 26 -20.36 -6.86 18.50
C ASN A 26 -20.17 -8.33 18.06
N ARG A 27 -21.00 -8.81 17.12
CA ARG A 27 -20.90 -10.14 16.50
C ARG A 27 -19.81 -10.19 15.43
N VAL A 28 -19.48 -9.04 14.85
CA VAL A 28 -18.45 -8.93 13.81
C VAL A 28 -17.50 -7.79 14.15
N SER A 29 -16.20 -8.03 14.01
CA SER A 29 -15.17 -6.99 13.97
C SER A 29 -14.53 -7.01 12.58
N ILE A 30 -14.52 -5.88 11.89
CA ILE A 30 -14.00 -5.68 10.54
C ILE A 30 -12.71 -4.85 10.60
N VAL A 31 -11.61 -5.47 10.14
CA VAL A 31 -10.37 -4.78 9.80
C VAL A 31 -10.39 -4.45 8.30
N TYR A 32 -10.47 -3.16 7.98
CA TYR A 32 -10.43 -2.67 6.62
C TYR A 32 -9.00 -2.27 6.23
N ILE A 33 -8.41 -3.02 5.29
CA ILE A 33 -7.09 -2.74 4.75
C ILE A 33 -7.25 -1.84 3.53
N HIS A 34 -6.66 -0.65 3.62
CA HIS A 34 -6.72 0.39 2.60
C HIS A 34 -5.32 0.75 2.13
N GLY A 35 -5.13 0.97 0.83
CA GLY A 35 -3.80 1.29 0.32
C GLY A 35 -3.79 1.56 -1.16
N THR A 36 -2.78 2.30 -1.60
CA THR A 36 -2.46 2.40 -3.02
C THR A 36 -2.01 1.04 -3.53
N ALA A 37 -2.19 0.77 -4.82
CA ALA A 37 -1.77 -0.53 -5.32
C ALA A 37 -0.25 -0.69 -5.26
N ARG A 38 0.23 -1.91 -4.96
CA ARG A 38 1.67 -2.22 -4.76
C ARG A 38 2.27 -1.59 -3.49
N SER A 39 1.44 -1.10 -2.56
CA SER A 39 1.84 -0.67 -1.22
C SER A 39 2.11 -1.81 -0.24
N GLY A 40 1.84 -3.06 -0.64
CA GLY A 40 1.90 -4.21 0.28
C GLY A 40 0.56 -4.58 0.92
N SER A 41 -0.55 -3.94 0.54
CA SER A 41 -1.91 -4.26 1.02
C SER A 41 -2.28 -5.74 1.00
N THR A 42 -1.86 -6.49 -0.03
CA THR A 42 -2.14 -7.94 -0.14
C THR A 42 -1.24 -8.78 0.78
N ILE A 43 0.00 -8.32 1.04
CA ILE A 43 0.86 -8.96 2.04
C ILE A 43 0.23 -8.76 3.42
N ALA A 44 -0.24 -7.55 3.72
CA ALA A 44 -0.92 -7.25 4.97
C ALA A 44 -2.18 -8.10 5.17
N GLU A 45 -2.98 -8.29 4.11
CA GLU A 45 -4.13 -9.18 4.11
C GLU A 45 -3.73 -10.61 4.48
N ILE A 46 -2.79 -11.22 3.73
CA ILE A 46 -2.30 -12.60 3.97
C ILE A 46 -1.76 -12.77 5.39
N VAL A 47 -0.99 -11.80 5.89
CA VAL A 47 -0.45 -11.85 7.25
C VAL A 47 -1.59 -11.82 8.28
N LEU A 48 -2.53 -10.90 8.12
CA LEU A 48 -3.61 -10.74 9.10
C LEU A 48 -4.68 -11.83 8.98
N THR A 49 -4.81 -12.55 7.86
CA THR A 49 -5.80 -13.64 7.74
C THR A 49 -5.60 -14.72 8.79
N GLN A 50 -4.38 -14.91 9.29
CA GLN A 50 -4.10 -15.86 10.38
C GLN A 50 -4.74 -15.44 11.73
N LEU A 51 -5.15 -14.17 11.86
CA LEU A 51 -5.78 -13.60 13.05
C LEU A 51 -7.30 -13.42 12.89
N ALA A 52 -7.82 -13.70 11.70
CA ALA A 52 -9.21 -13.50 11.33
C ALA A 52 -9.91 -14.82 11.01
N ASP A 53 -11.23 -14.83 11.12
CA ASP A 53 -12.06 -15.97 10.74
C ASP A 53 -12.39 -15.97 9.24
N LEU A 54 -12.34 -14.79 8.62
CA LEU A 54 -12.68 -14.57 7.22
C LEU A 54 -11.83 -13.44 6.64
N ALA A 55 -11.37 -13.61 5.40
CA ALA A 55 -10.75 -12.54 4.62
C ALA A 55 -11.45 -12.40 3.27
N ILE A 56 -11.81 -11.17 2.92
CA ILE A 56 -12.56 -10.83 1.72
C ILE A 56 -11.73 -9.89 0.85
N HIS A 57 -11.19 -10.45 -0.23
CA HIS A 57 -10.31 -9.74 -1.15
C HIS A 57 -11.10 -8.89 -2.15
N GLN A 58 -10.95 -7.57 -2.07
CA GLN A 58 -11.47 -6.58 -3.04
C GLN A 58 -12.93 -6.83 -3.45
N PRO A 59 -13.87 -6.96 -2.49
CA PRO A 59 -15.24 -7.38 -2.80
C PRO A 59 -15.92 -6.43 -3.78
N PHE A 60 -15.71 -5.12 -3.64
CA PHE A 60 -16.33 -4.12 -4.48
C PHE A 60 -15.76 -4.14 -5.90
N ARG A 61 -14.44 -4.24 -6.04
CA ARG A 61 -13.80 -4.43 -7.35
C ARG A 61 -14.26 -5.74 -8.01
N GLY A 62 -14.44 -6.81 -7.24
CA GLY A 62 -14.92 -8.09 -7.72
C GLY A 62 -16.34 -8.01 -8.29
N VAL A 63 -17.25 -7.32 -7.60
CA VAL A 63 -18.62 -7.07 -8.09
C VAL A 63 -18.59 -6.23 -9.36
N LEU A 64 -17.83 -5.14 -9.37
CA LEU A 64 -17.67 -4.28 -10.57
C LEU A 64 -17.17 -5.09 -11.79
N GLN A 65 -16.21 -6.00 -11.58
CA GLN A 65 -15.69 -6.85 -12.65
C GLN A 65 -16.73 -7.84 -13.18
N LYS A 66 -17.53 -8.46 -12.30
CA LYS A 66 -18.61 -9.37 -12.68
C LYS A 66 -19.73 -8.66 -13.45
N ALA A 67 -19.96 -7.38 -13.18
CA ALA A 67 -20.94 -6.55 -13.89
C ALA A 67 -20.51 -6.10 -15.30
N GLY A 68 -19.36 -6.57 -15.81
CA GLY A 68 -18.83 -6.25 -17.14
C GLY A 68 -17.62 -5.30 -17.14
N GLY A 69 -17.22 -4.79 -15.97
CA GLY A 69 -15.95 -4.08 -15.75
C GLY A 69 -15.58 -3.03 -16.81
N ARG A 70 -14.32 -3.07 -17.26
CA ARG A 70 -13.61 -2.05 -18.09
C ARG A 70 -14.17 -1.84 -19.51
N PHE A 71 -15.13 -2.64 -19.96
CA PHE A 71 -15.67 -2.58 -21.33
C PHE A 71 -17.03 -1.87 -21.43
N ARG A 72 -17.58 -1.39 -20.31
CA ARG A 72 -18.66 -0.40 -20.36
C ARG A 72 -18.06 0.94 -20.75
N ILE A 73 -18.13 1.23 -22.05
CA ILE A 73 -17.86 2.54 -22.64
C ILE A 73 -18.72 3.57 -21.88
N ALA A 74 -18.05 4.63 -21.41
CA ALA A 74 -18.57 5.73 -20.60
C ALA A 74 -18.76 5.44 -19.09
N LYS A 75 -17.90 6.10 -18.30
CA LYS A 75 -18.15 6.67 -16.97
C LYS A 75 -19.55 6.36 -16.41
N MET A 76 -19.67 5.28 -15.64
CA MET A 76 -20.64 5.28 -14.54
C MET A 76 -19.83 5.38 -13.26
N ASN A 77 -20.09 6.47 -12.54
CA ASN A 77 -19.72 6.62 -11.13
C ASN A 77 -19.98 5.29 -10.43
N PHE A 78 -19.10 4.88 -9.52
CA PHE A 78 -19.36 3.75 -8.64
C PHE A 78 -20.74 3.95 -8.00
N ASP A 79 -21.75 3.27 -8.52
CA ASP A 79 -23.15 3.56 -8.19
C ASP A 79 -23.55 2.86 -6.89
N ALA A 80 -24.67 3.31 -6.34
CA ALA A 80 -25.27 2.73 -5.14
C ALA A 80 -25.45 1.20 -5.27
N ASP A 81 -25.68 0.69 -6.47
CA ASP A 81 -25.99 -0.72 -6.71
C ASP A 81 -24.75 -1.60 -6.58
N ILE A 82 -23.60 -1.18 -7.11
CA ILE A 82 -22.33 -1.90 -6.92
C ILE A 82 -21.96 -1.93 -5.43
N TYR A 83 -22.13 -0.80 -4.74
CA TYR A 83 -21.87 -0.71 -3.30
C TYR A 83 -22.76 -1.67 -2.52
N ASN A 84 -24.08 -1.57 -2.69
CA ASN A 84 -25.05 -2.39 -1.98
C ASN A 84 -24.89 -3.89 -2.30
N SER A 85 -24.61 -4.23 -3.55
CA SER A 85 -24.34 -5.61 -3.97
C SER A 85 -23.08 -6.18 -3.32
N ALA A 86 -22.03 -5.38 -3.20
CA ALA A 86 -20.82 -5.79 -2.50
C ALA A 86 -21.04 -5.92 -0.99
N CYS A 87 -21.82 -5.02 -0.37
CA CYS A 87 -22.27 -5.18 1.01
C CYS A 87 -23.04 -6.51 1.19
N GLY A 88 -23.95 -6.86 0.27
CA GLY A 88 -24.67 -8.13 0.32
C GLY A 88 -23.76 -9.36 0.17
N LEU A 89 -22.72 -9.27 -0.67
CA LEU A 89 -21.71 -10.32 -0.77
C LEU A 89 -20.91 -10.49 0.53
N ILE A 90 -20.58 -9.38 1.20
CA ILE A 90 -19.89 -9.39 2.49
C ILE A 90 -20.79 -10.01 3.58
N VAL A 91 -22.04 -9.53 3.69
CA VAL A 91 -23.05 -10.03 4.64
C VAL A 91 -23.27 -11.54 4.46
N LYS A 92 -23.43 -12.00 3.21
CA LYS A 92 -23.61 -13.44 2.92
C LYS A 92 -22.45 -14.28 3.46
N GLN A 93 -21.20 -13.85 3.24
CA GLN A 93 -20.02 -14.60 3.72
C GLN A 93 -19.88 -14.55 5.24
N ILE A 94 -20.22 -13.42 5.86
CA ILE A 94 -20.25 -13.26 7.31
C ILE A 94 -21.29 -14.21 7.93
N ASN A 95 -22.51 -14.21 7.41
CA ASN A 95 -23.61 -15.03 7.94
C ASN A 95 -23.29 -16.54 7.85
N GLN A 96 -22.57 -16.99 6.81
CA GLN A 96 -22.07 -18.36 6.73
C GLN A 96 -21.12 -18.73 7.88
N HIS A 97 -20.24 -17.81 8.31
CA HIS A 97 -19.33 -18.06 9.42
C HIS A 97 -20.02 -17.95 10.79
N LEU A 98 -21.01 -17.04 10.90
CA LEU A 98 -21.80 -16.86 12.12
C LEU A 98 -22.76 -18.03 12.43
N GLN A 99 -23.02 -18.94 11.48
CA GLN A 99 -23.75 -20.18 11.76
C GLN A 99 -23.06 -21.04 12.81
N ASN A 100 -21.72 -20.99 12.84
CA ASN A 100 -20.89 -21.86 13.70
C ASN A 100 -20.14 -21.08 14.79
N LYS A 101 -20.21 -19.75 14.80
CA LYS A 101 -19.47 -18.87 15.72
C LYS A 101 -20.34 -17.72 16.21
N GLN A 102 -20.26 -17.41 17.51
CA GLN A 102 -21.00 -16.28 18.09
C GLN A 102 -20.42 -14.93 17.66
N LYS A 103 -19.09 -14.85 17.53
CA LYS A 103 -18.34 -13.65 17.13
C LYS A 103 -17.25 -14.03 16.14
N ILE A 104 -17.06 -13.19 15.12
CA ILE A 104 -16.01 -13.36 14.11
C ILE A 104 -15.20 -12.08 13.88
N ILE A 105 -13.96 -12.25 13.43
CA ILE A 105 -13.11 -11.18 12.90
C ILE A 105 -13.02 -11.35 11.39
N VAL A 106 -13.26 -10.26 10.66
CA VAL A 106 -13.28 -10.22 9.20
C VAL A 106 -12.23 -9.23 8.73
N ILE A 107 -11.44 -9.62 7.74
CA ILE A 107 -10.55 -8.71 7.03
C ILE A 107 -11.18 -8.38 5.69
N ILE A 108 -11.26 -7.10 5.36
CA ILE A 108 -11.71 -6.64 4.05
C ILE A 108 -10.61 -5.77 3.48
N LYS A 109 -10.16 -6.08 2.26
CA LYS A 109 -9.11 -5.30 1.60
C LYS A 109 -9.65 -4.64 0.34
N GLU A 110 -9.39 -3.35 0.14
CA GLU A 110 -9.63 -2.65 -1.14
C GLU A 110 -8.52 -1.62 -1.43
N LEU A 111 -8.55 -0.99 -2.60
CA LEU A 111 -7.56 0.03 -2.99
C LEU A 111 -8.06 1.45 -2.73
N ALA A 112 -7.13 2.37 -2.49
CA ALA A 112 -7.38 3.81 -2.41
C ALA A 112 -7.95 4.38 -3.72
N GLY A 113 -8.82 5.39 -3.58
CA GLY A 113 -9.50 6.03 -4.70
C GLY A 113 -10.51 5.14 -5.43
N PHE A 114 -10.87 4.00 -4.84
CA PHE A 114 -11.87 3.10 -5.42
C PHE A 114 -13.30 3.62 -5.20
N PHE A 115 -13.60 4.19 -4.03
CA PHE A 115 -14.91 4.75 -3.72
C PHE A 115 -15.03 6.20 -4.17
N HIS A 116 -16.25 6.58 -4.55
CA HIS A 116 -16.61 7.99 -4.66
C HIS A 116 -16.75 8.58 -3.23
N PRO A 117 -16.39 9.87 -2.99
CA PRO A 117 -16.40 10.48 -1.64
C PRO A 117 -17.65 10.20 -0.79
N TYR A 118 -18.86 10.27 -1.35
CA TYR A 118 -20.09 9.99 -0.59
C TYR A 118 -20.22 8.52 -0.16
N ILE A 119 -19.81 7.54 -1.00
CA ILE A 119 -19.79 6.13 -0.60
C ILE A 119 -18.73 5.91 0.46
N TRP A 120 -17.58 6.56 0.32
CA TRP A 120 -16.52 6.47 1.31
C TRP A 120 -17.03 6.90 2.69
N GLN A 121 -17.71 8.04 2.79
CA GLN A 121 -18.31 8.51 4.05
C GLN A 121 -19.26 7.49 4.67
N ARG A 122 -20.11 6.83 3.87
CA ARG A 122 -20.99 5.76 4.36
C ARG A 122 -20.21 4.53 4.83
N TRP A 123 -19.18 4.15 4.08
CA TRP A 123 -18.33 3.01 4.41
C TRP A 123 -17.54 3.24 5.70
N LEU A 124 -17.10 4.47 5.99
CA LEU A 124 -16.38 4.81 7.21
C LEU A 124 -17.13 4.42 8.48
N GLU A 125 -18.47 4.36 8.44
CA GLU A 125 -19.29 3.99 9.59
C GLU A 125 -19.18 2.50 9.95
N ILE A 126 -18.82 1.64 8.99
CA ILE A 126 -18.91 0.17 9.13
C ILE A 126 -17.68 -0.45 9.81
N PRO A 127 -16.43 -0.30 9.32
CA PRO A 127 -15.28 -0.92 9.97
C PRO A 127 -15.01 -0.31 11.35
N ASP A 128 -14.66 -1.16 12.32
CA ASP A 128 -14.13 -0.74 13.61
C ASP A 128 -12.61 -0.50 13.56
N LYS A 129 -11.92 -1.02 12.54
CA LYS A 129 -10.46 -0.99 12.43
C LYS A 129 -10.01 -0.65 11.01
N PHE A 130 -9.07 0.26 10.88
CA PHE A 130 -8.49 0.69 9.61
C PHE A 130 -6.98 0.43 9.60
N LEU A 131 -6.51 -0.28 8.57
CA LEU A 131 -5.09 -0.45 8.30
C LEU A 131 -4.74 0.19 6.97
N PHE A 132 -4.04 1.32 7.02
CA PHE A 132 -3.46 1.95 5.85
C PHE A 132 -2.14 1.28 5.50
N THR A 133 -1.89 1.04 4.21
CA THR A 133 -0.62 0.50 3.74
C THR A 133 0.06 1.50 2.83
N ILE A 134 1.30 1.84 3.16
CA ILE A 134 2.13 2.80 2.41
C ILE A 134 3.43 2.16 1.97
N ARG A 135 4.03 2.74 0.93
CA ARG A 135 5.33 2.34 0.43
C ARG A 135 6.03 3.55 -0.16
N GLU A 136 7.34 3.57 -0.04
CA GLU A 136 8.19 4.57 -0.67
C GLU A 136 7.81 4.83 -2.16
N PRO A 137 7.51 6.09 -2.55
CA PRO A 137 6.83 6.39 -3.81
C PRO A 137 7.54 5.90 -5.08
N HIS A 138 8.87 6.02 -5.16
CA HIS A 138 9.63 5.60 -6.35
C HIS A 138 9.68 4.06 -6.51
N ILE A 139 9.75 3.33 -5.40
CA ILE A 139 9.74 1.86 -5.43
C ILE A 139 8.35 1.35 -5.79
N GLN A 140 7.31 2.00 -5.27
CA GLN A 140 5.95 1.70 -5.67
C GLN A 140 5.74 1.94 -7.16
N TYR A 141 6.23 3.07 -7.67
CA TYR A 141 6.12 3.42 -9.08
C TYR A 141 6.75 2.35 -9.98
N MET A 142 7.98 1.89 -9.68
CA MET A 142 8.62 0.80 -10.42
C MET A 142 7.85 -0.51 -10.32
N SER A 143 7.34 -0.84 -9.14
CA SER A 143 6.55 -2.04 -8.94
C SER A 143 5.25 -2.04 -9.74
N TRP A 144 4.64 -0.86 -9.91
CA TRP A 144 3.45 -0.69 -10.73
C TRP A 144 3.80 -0.72 -12.22
N LEU A 145 4.88 -0.05 -12.63
CA LEU A 145 5.38 -0.06 -13.99
C LEU A 145 5.64 -1.49 -14.47
N SER A 146 6.43 -2.25 -13.71
CA SER A 146 6.72 -3.66 -13.99
C SER A 146 5.44 -4.50 -14.07
N ALA A 147 4.48 -4.31 -13.16
CA ALA A 147 3.22 -5.06 -13.20
C ALA A 147 2.34 -4.71 -14.41
N MET A 148 2.41 -3.48 -14.91
CA MET A 148 1.69 -3.07 -16.13
C MET A 148 2.37 -3.66 -17.36
N THR A 149 3.69 -3.60 -17.43
CA THR A 149 4.51 -4.27 -18.45
C THR A 149 4.15 -5.76 -18.51
N ASP A 150 4.17 -6.47 -17.38
CA ASP A 150 3.82 -7.90 -17.33
C ASP A 150 2.40 -8.19 -17.85
N LYS A 151 1.40 -7.39 -17.44
CA LYS A 151 0.02 -7.56 -17.90
C LYS A 151 -0.16 -7.36 -19.39
N VAL A 152 0.62 -6.45 -19.97
CA VAL A 152 0.63 -6.19 -21.41
C VAL A 152 1.26 -7.35 -22.16
N PHE A 153 2.37 -7.90 -21.66
CA PHE A 153 3.15 -8.90 -22.38
C PHE A 153 2.77 -10.37 -22.08
N GLN A 154 2.03 -10.67 -21.01
CA GLN A 154 1.74 -12.05 -20.56
C GLN A 154 0.25 -12.42 -20.57
N GLY A 155 -0.66 -11.55 -21.03
CA GLY A 155 -2.08 -11.87 -21.10
C GLY A 155 -2.41 -12.87 -22.21
N ASN A 156 -3.10 -13.98 -21.87
CA ASN A 156 -3.65 -15.01 -22.77
C ASN A 156 -4.55 -14.45 -23.90
N GLY A 157 -4.00 -13.77 -24.90
CA GLY A 157 -4.71 -13.36 -26.11
C GLY A 157 -5.82 -12.29 -25.95
N LYS A 158 -6.35 -12.04 -24.74
CA LYS A 158 -7.44 -11.07 -24.48
C LYS A 158 -7.10 -9.61 -24.80
N LEU A 159 -5.85 -9.32 -25.10
CA LEU A 159 -5.35 -8.01 -25.51
C LEU A 159 -4.81 -8.01 -26.95
N GLN A 160 -4.88 -9.14 -27.68
CA GLN A 160 -4.51 -9.22 -29.10
C GLN A 160 -5.47 -8.42 -30.00
N GLU A 161 -6.74 -8.33 -29.61
CA GLU A 161 -7.76 -7.53 -30.33
C GLU A 161 -7.50 -6.01 -30.26
N ASN A 162 -6.53 -5.57 -29.46
CA ASN A 162 -6.16 -4.17 -29.30
C ASN A 162 -4.63 -4.01 -29.25
N ILE A 163 -3.93 -4.78 -30.09
CA ILE A 163 -2.46 -4.76 -30.17
C ILE A 163 -1.91 -3.36 -30.35
N ASP A 164 -2.55 -2.46 -31.10
CA ASP A 164 -2.07 -1.08 -31.27
C ASP A 164 -2.26 -0.24 -30.01
N PHE A 165 -3.35 -0.42 -29.27
CA PHE A 165 -3.56 0.21 -27.96
C PHE A 165 -2.56 -0.31 -26.91
N VAL A 166 -2.33 -1.62 -26.92
CA VAL A 166 -1.44 -2.32 -25.97
C VAL A 166 0.02 -2.02 -26.30
N THR A 167 0.37 -1.97 -27.57
CA THR A 167 1.71 -1.64 -28.08
C THR A 167 1.97 -0.15 -27.99
N SER A 168 0.98 0.74 -28.17
CA SER A 168 1.14 2.17 -27.86
C SER A 168 1.27 2.42 -26.37
N LYS A 169 0.52 1.73 -25.50
CA LYS A 169 0.70 1.81 -24.04
C LYS A 169 2.02 1.20 -23.59
N ALA A 170 2.45 0.07 -24.15
CA ALA A 170 3.76 -0.53 -23.89
C ALA A 170 4.91 0.33 -24.43
N ARG A 171 4.79 0.89 -25.63
CA ARG A 171 5.74 1.89 -26.18
C ARG A 171 5.76 3.17 -25.36
N VAL A 172 4.65 3.58 -24.75
CA VAL A 172 4.62 4.68 -23.76
C VAL A 172 5.26 4.27 -22.43
N THR A 173 5.25 2.97 -22.10
CA THR A 173 5.85 2.41 -20.89
C THR A 173 7.35 2.13 -21.05
N GLU A 174 7.82 1.81 -22.27
CA GLU A 174 9.19 1.37 -22.57
C GLU A 174 9.97 2.26 -23.55
N SER A 175 9.32 2.99 -24.47
CA SER A 175 9.99 3.72 -25.57
C SER A 175 9.78 5.24 -25.61
N SER A 176 8.98 5.82 -24.72
CA SER A 176 8.99 7.26 -24.50
C SER A 176 9.69 7.59 -23.20
N PHE A 177 10.79 8.33 -23.30
CA PHE A 177 10.95 9.48 -22.43
C PHE A 177 9.62 10.25 -22.42
N LEU A 178 8.82 10.12 -21.34
CA LEU A 178 7.84 11.08 -20.83
C LEU A 178 7.23 12.11 -21.80
N SER A 179 6.36 11.69 -22.72
CA SER A 179 5.29 12.59 -23.13
C SER A 179 4.15 12.47 -22.11
N ALA A 180 4.19 13.34 -21.09
CA ALA A 180 3.42 13.27 -19.86
C ALA A 180 2.04 13.93 -19.86
N GLU A 181 1.19 13.72 -20.86
CA GLU A 181 -0.13 14.39 -20.88
C GLU A 181 -1.28 13.45 -21.23
N TRP A 182 -1.30 12.26 -20.63
CA TRP A 182 -2.40 11.31 -20.85
C TRP A 182 -3.01 10.87 -19.52
N GLU A 183 -4.31 11.16 -19.38
CA GLU A 183 -5.19 10.56 -18.38
C GLU A 183 -5.12 9.03 -18.49
N GLY A 184 -4.94 8.34 -17.36
CA GLY A 184 -4.84 6.87 -17.32
C GLY A 184 -3.44 6.29 -17.55
N THR A 185 -2.38 7.09 -17.43
CA THR A 185 -0.98 6.62 -17.35
C THR A 185 -0.61 6.18 -15.93
N THR A 186 0.47 5.37 -15.78
CA THR A 186 1.04 5.01 -14.47
C THR A 186 1.26 6.23 -13.56
N LEU A 187 1.73 7.34 -14.12
CA LEU A 187 1.88 8.63 -13.40
C LEU A 187 0.55 9.11 -12.84
N SER A 188 -0.43 9.39 -13.71
CA SER A 188 -1.72 9.94 -13.29
C SER A 188 -2.46 9.01 -12.31
N CYS A 189 -2.41 7.69 -12.53
CA CYS A 189 -3.05 6.71 -11.64
C CYS A 189 -2.37 6.67 -10.27
N ASN A 190 -1.04 6.74 -10.21
CA ASN A 190 -0.32 6.74 -8.94
C ASN A 190 -0.59 8.04 -8.17
N GLN A 191 -0.60 9.19 -8.85
CA GLN A 191 -0.94 10.48 -8.23
C GLN A 191 -2.34 10.46 -7.60
N ALA A 192 -3.34 10.09 -8.41
CA ALA A 192 -4.72 10.07 -7.97
C ALA A 192 -4.91 9.12 -6.77
N ALA A 193 -4.26 7.95 -6.80
CA ALA A 193 -4.34 6.99 -5.71
C ALA A 193 -3.69 7.50 -4.42
N TRP A 194 -2.54 8.20 -4.50
CA TRP A 194 -1.89 8.80 -3.33
C TRP A 194 -2.68 9.96 -2.74
N ASN A 195 -3.19 10.85 -3.60
CA ASN A 195 -4.04 11.96 -3.17
C ASN A 195 -5.30 11.42 -2.48
N ALA A 196 -5.96 10.42 -3.08
CA ALA A 196 -7.11 9.75 -2.49
C ALA A 196 -6.74 9.06 -1.16
N LEU A 197 -5.62 8.36 -1.07
CA LEU A 197 -5.17 7.72 0.18
C LEU A 197 -4.99 8.75 1.30
N ALA A 198 -4.35 9.88 1.02
CA ALA A 198 -4.12 10.94 2.00
C ALA A 198 -5.43 11.61 2.44
N GLU A 199 -6.34 11.87 1.50
CA GLU A 199 -7.68 12.38 1.80
C GLU A 199 -8.49 11.40 2.64
N ASP A 200 -8.53 10.13 2.21
CA ASP A 200 -9.22 9.03 2.90
C ASP A 200 -8.69 8.85 4.32
N PHE A 201 -7.37 8.92 4.50
CA PHE A 201 -6.73 8.87 5.81
C PHE A 201 -7.18 10.01 6.72
N ASN A 202 -7.20 11.24 6.21
CA ASN A 202 -7.65 12.40 6.97
C ASN A 202 -9.14 12.30 7.37
N GLN A 203 -9.98 11.74 6.50
CA GLN A 203 -11.38 11.48 6.82
C GLN A 203 -11.53 10.39 7.88
N VAL A 204 -10.80 9.27 7.77
CA VAL A 204 -10.77 8.24 8.81
C VAL A 204 -10.30 8.85 10.12
N LYS A 205 -9.19 9.57 10.13
CA LYS A 205 -8.64 10.23 11.32
C LYS A 205 -9.67 11.08 12.03
N LYS A 206 -10.43 11.90 11.30
CA LYS A 206 -11.54 12.69 11.86
C LYS A 206 -12.65 11.79 12.42
N SER A 207 -13.02 10.73 11.70
CA SER A 207 -14.10 9.81 12.10
C SER A 207 -13.76 8.94 13.32
N VAL A 208 -12.47 8.71 13.60
CA VAL A 208 -12.04 7.90 14.75
C VAL A 208 -11.89 8.72 16.04
N LEU A 209 -11.80 10.04 15.95
CA LEU A 209 -11.71 10.92 17.13
C LEU A 209 -12.89 10.66 18.07
N ASN A 210 -12.59 10.43 19.35
CA ASN A 210 -13.59 10.15 20.39
C ASN A 210 -14.44 8.89 20.15
N THR A 211 -13.92 7.93 19.38
CA THR A 211 -14.57 6.61 19.18
C THR A 211 -13.63 5.48 19.60
N ASP A 212 -14.18 4.26 19.71
CA ASP A 212 -13.37 3.06 19.96
C ASP A 212 -12.65 2.53 18.71
N LYS A 213 -12.89 3.15 17.54
CA LYS A 213 -12.29 2.72 16.28
C LYS A 213 -10.77 2.84 16.33
N LYS A 214 -10.09 1.90 15.69
CA LYS A 214 -8.62 1.87 15.64
C LYS A 214 -8.12 2.18 14.25
N ILE A 215 -6.98 2.86 14.19
CA ILE A 215 -6.27 3.16 12.96
C ILE A 215 -4.80 2.78 13.12
N ALA A 216 -4.24 2.19 12.07
CA ALA A 216 -2.82 1.87 11.98
C ALA A 216 -2.33 2.11 10.55
N ILE A 217 -1.03 2.35 10.40
CA ILE A 217 -0.37 2.48 9.09
C ILE A 217 0.79 1.49 9.05
N LEU A 218 0.86 0.68 8.00
CA LEU A 218 1.94 -0.27 7.74
C LEU A 218 2.76 0.24 6.56
N ASP A 219 4.01 0.57 6.83
CA ASP A 219 4.99 0.85 5.79
C ASP A 219 5.64 -0.47 5.33
N LEU A 220 5.58 -0.75 4.04
CA LEU A 220 6.12 -2.00 3.47
C LEU A 220 7.65 -2.09 3.55
N VAL A 221 8.35 -0.95 3.54
CA VAL A 221 9.80 -0.91 3.67
C VAL A 221 10.22 -1.32 5.08
N ILE A 222 9.52 -0.80 6.10
CA ILE A 222 9.71 -1.20 7.50
C ILE A 222 9.35 -2.70 7.67
N LEU A 223 8.21 -3.15 7.13
CA LEU A 223 7.80 -4.57 7.19
C LEU A 223 8.86 -5.49 6.60
N ARG A 224 9.46 -5.13 5.47
CA ARG A 224 10.49 -5.94 4.81
C ARG A 224 11.73 -6.13 5.70
N TYR A 225 12.06 -5.10 6.47
CA TYR A 225 13.31 -5.06 7.23
C TYR A 225 13.17 -5.64 8.64
N ASN A 226 12.08 -5.29 9.31
CA ASN A 226 11.78 -5.76 10.65
C ASN A 226 10.35 -6.30 10.70
N PRO A 227 10.09 -7.46 10.06
CA PRO A 227 8.74 -7.98 9.88
C PRO A 227 8.07 -8.32 11.20
N GLU A 228 8.78 -8.97 12.12
CA GLU A 228 8.25 -9.33 13.44
C GLU A 228 7.75 -8.09 14.19
N PHE A 229 8.58 -7.04 14.24
CA PHE A 229 8.21 -5.79 14.89
C PHE A 229 7.04 -5.09 14.20
N ALA A 230 7.12 -4.93 12.87
CA ALA A 230 6.10 -4.24 12.10
C ALA A 230 4.73 -4.90 12.30
N ILE A 231 4.70 -6.23 12.24
CA ILE A 231 3.49 -7.03 12.46
C ILE A 231 3.00 -6.88 13.91
N LYS A 232 3.85 -7.10 14.93
CA LYS A 232 3.48 -6.92 16.34
C LYS A 232 2.88 -5.54 16.61
N SER A 233 3.48 -4.50 16.04
CA SER A 233 3.04 -3.11 16.21
C SER A 233 1.67 -2.85 15.61
N ILE A 234 1.42 -3.34 14.39
CA ILE A 234 0.11 -3.20 13.75
C ILE A 234 -0.95 -4.00 14.51
N ILE A 235 -0.63 -5.23 14.90
CA ILE A 235 -1.59 -6.07 15.63
C ILE A 235 -1.98 -5.43 16.97
N ALA A 236 -1.01 -4.86 17.70
CA ALA A 236 -1.26 -4.15 18.94
C ALA A 236 -2.15 -2.91 18.73
N LYS A 237 -1.88 -2.07 17.73
CA LYS A 237 -2.70 -0.88 17.42
C LYS A 237 -4.12 -1.23 17.01
N LEU A 238 -4.28 -2.31 16.25
CA LEU A 238 -5.59 -2.80 15.84
C LEU A 238 -6.33 -3.52 16.99
N GLY A 239 -5.72 -3.63 18.18
CA GLY A 239 -6.39 -4.13 19.38
C GLY A 239 -6.69 -5.62 19.37
N PHE A 240 -5.89 -6.43 18.68
CA PHE A 240 -5.98 -7.89 18.79
C PHE A 240 -5.36 -8.39 20.11
N SER A 241 -5.85 -9.52 20.63
CA SER A 241 -5.37 -10.07 21.92
C SER A 241 -3.94 -10.63 21.84
N LEU A 242 -3.19 -10.46 22.94
CA LEU A 242 -1.79 -10.92 23.07
C LEU A 242 -1.63 -12.44 22.86
N GLU A 243 -2.60 -13.24 23.30
CA GLU A 243 -2.59 -14.70 23.11
C GLU A 243 -2.59 -15.09 21.63
N LYS A 244 -3.41 -14.42 20.82
CA LYS A 244 -3.45 -14.61 19.36
C LYS A 244 -2.14 -14.18 18.70
N ILE A 245 -1.49 -13.13 19.20
CA ILE A 245 -0.16 -12.67 18.73
C ILE A 245 0.92 -13.72 19.03
N SER A 246 0.93 -14.29 20.24
CA SER A 246 1.90 -15.31 20.64
C SER A 246 1.76 -16.57 19.79
N GLN A 247 0.53 -17.03 19.56
CA GLN A 247 0.26 -18.17 18.70
C GLN A 247 0.58 -17.89 17.22
N PHE A 248 0.29 -16.67 16.75
CA PHE A 248 0.66 -16.20 15.42
C PHE A 248 2.18 -16.23 15.20
N ASN A 249 2.97 -15.69 16.14
CA ASN A 249 4.44 -15.71 16.05
C ASN A 249 4.99 -17.14 16.02
N LEU A 250 4.42 -18.03 16.84
CA LEU A 250 4.79 -19.45 16.86
C LEU A 250 4.49 -20.12 15.51
N ASN A 251 3.32 -19.87 14.93
CA ASN A 251 2.89 -20.42 13.65
C ASN A 251 3.73 -19.89 12.49
N CYS A 252 3.96 -18.58 12.41
CA CYS A 252 4.84 -17.97 11.40
C CYS A 252 6.28 -18.50 11.47
N LEU A 253 6.85 -18.70 12.66
CA LEU A 253 8.18 -19.30 12.84
C LEU A 253 8.21 -20.77 12.43
N THR A 254 7.10 -21.49 12.58
CA THR A 254 6.98 -22.90 12.19
C THR A 254 6.78 -23.05 10.68
N GLU A 255 5.89 -22.26 10.09
CA GLU A 255 5.60 -22.21 8.65
C GLU A 255 6.80 -21.69 7.85
N SER A 256 7.52 -20.67 8.33
CA SER A 256 8.76 -20.20 7.68
C SER A 256 9.87 -21.25 7.70
N LYS A 257 9.86 -22.20 8.64
CA LYS A 257 10.79 -23.34 8.66
C LYS A 257 10.31 -24.51 7.78
N GLN A 258 9.01 -24.61 7.51
CA GLN A 258 8.42 -25.57 6.58
C GLN A 258 8.39 -24.99 5.17
N LYS A 259 9.50 -25.18 4.44
CA LYS A 259 9.62 -24.87 3.00
C LYS A 259 9.14 -23.45 2.66
N ILE A 260 9.99 -22.46 2.99
CA ILE A 260 9.96 -21.16 2.33
C ILE A 260 9.88 -21.43 0.83
N SER A 261 8.89 -20.83 0.18
CA SER A 261 8.73 -20.84 -1.26
C SER A 261 10.09 -20.54 -1.92
N ASP A 262 10.77 -21.56 -2.43
CA ASP A 262 12.06 -21.36 -3.07
C ASP A 262 11.80 -20.56 -4.33
N LEU A 263 12.28 -19.33 -4.39
CA LEU A 263 12.18 -18.50 -5.58
C LEU A 263 12.90 -19.14 -6.79
N ARG A 264 13.70 -20.19 -6.55
CA ARG A 264 14.38 -21.05 -7.54
C ARG A 264 13.61 -22.34 -7.87
N ASP A 265 12.42 -22.56 -7.33
CA ASP A 265 11.59 -23.71 -7.67
C ASP A 265 11.25 -23.67 -9.18
N LYS A 266 11.78 -24.66 -9.91
CA LYS A 266 11.63 -24.79 -11.37
C LYS A 266 10.20 -25.11 -11.79
N SER A 267 9.34 -25.53 -10.87
CA SER A 267 7.90 -25.77 -11.11
C SER A 267 7.05 -24.51 -11.00
N ARG A 268 7.62 -23.39 -10.53
CA ARG A 268 6.98 -22.08 -10.55
C ARG A 268 6.67 -21.69 -12.00
N PRO A 269 5.51 -21.08 -12.30
CA PRO A 269 5.29 -20.43 -13.58
C PRO A 269 6.41 -19.40 -13.80
N MET A 270 7.36 -19.74 -14.65
CA MET A 270 8.46 -18.84 -14.98
C MET A 270 7.86 -17.58 -15.58
N VAL A 271 8.25 -16.43 -15.04
CA VAL A 271 8.12 -15.15 -15.73
C VAL A 271 8.92 -15.30 -17.01
N ARG A 272 8.26 -15.67 -18.12
CA ARG A 272 8.90 -15.65 -19.43
C ARG A 272 9.17 -14.18 -19.73
N LYS A 273 10.46 -13.81 -19.76
CA LYS A 273 10.90 -12.59 -20.44
C LYS A 273 10.23 -12.55 -21.81
N ALA A 274 9.67 -11.41 -22.18
CA ALA A 274 9.36 -11.16 -23.58
C ALA A 274 10.63 -11.44 -24.40
N ASN A 275 10.51 -12.24 -25.47
CA ASN A 275 11.62 -12.81 -26.25
C ASN A 275 12.61 -11.78 -26.88
N SER A 276 12.46 -10.50 -26.57
CA SER A 276 13.28 -9.39 -27.07
C SER A 276 13.52 -8.26 -26.04
N SER A 277 13.06 -8.38 -24.78
CA SER A 277 13.36 -7.38 -23.74
C SER A 277 14.70 -7.71 -23.05
N LYS A 278 15.80 -7.12 -23.56
CA LYS A 278 17.08 -7.06 -22.84
C LYS A 278 17.09 -6.00 -21.73
N THR A 279 16.01 -5.22 -21.59
CA THR A 279 16.03 -3.91 -20.92
C THR A 279 15.41 -3.87 -19.53
N ILE A 280 14.57 -4.84 -19.14
CA ILE A 280 13.97 -4.83 -17.78
C ILE A 280 14.21 -6.19 -17.12
N ASN A 281 15.25 -6.25 -16.29
CA ASN A 281 15.37 -7.33 -15.32
C ASN A 281 14.41 -7.05 -14.16
N PRO A 282 13.68 -8.07 -13.64
CA PRO A 282 12.97 -7.90 -12.38
C PRO A 282 13.98 -7.47 -11.32
N LEU A 283 13.59 -6.49 -10.51
CA LEU A 283 14.46 -5.92 -9.49
C LEU A 283 15.04 -7.03 -8.62
N ALA A 284 16.36 -7.08 -8.51
CA ALA A 284 17.02 -8.02 -7.62
C ALA A 284 16.69 -7.65 -6.16
N LEU A 285 16.71 -8.65 -5.28
CA LEU A 285 16.49 -8.41 -3.85
C LEU A 285 17.56 -7.44 -3.32
N GLY A 286 17.16 -6.19 -3.09
CA GLY A 286 18.06 -5.16 -2.54
C GLY A 286 18.57 -4.14 -3.55
N GLU A 287 18.09 -4.15 -4.80
CA GLU A 287 18.35 -3.04 -5.72
C GLU A 287 17.70 -1.76 -5.20
N ALA A 288 18.54 -0.80 -4.84
CA ALA A 288 18.14 0.57 -4.56
C ALA A 288 17.74 1.25 -5.88
N ILE A 289 16.58 1.92 -5.89
CA ILE A 289 16.07 2.56 -7.10
C ILE A 289 16.30 4.07 -6.99
N ASN A 290 17.27 4.57 -7.75
CA ASN A 290 17.62 5.98 -7.81
C ASN A 290 16.53 6.79 -8.55
N LEU A 291 16.16 7.97 -8.02
CA LEU A 291 15.18 8.84 -8.68
C LEU A 291 15.62 9.26 -10.10
N ASN A 292 16.92 9.37 -10.36
CA ASN A 292 17.45 9.72 -11.68
C ASN A 292 17.31 8.61 -12.72
N THR A 293 16.94 7.38 -12.32
CA THR A 293 16.58 6.34 -13.30
C THR A 293 15.22 6.59 -13.92
N PHE A 294 14.40 7.44 -13.29
CA PHE A 294 13.16 7.88 -13.88
C PHE A 294 13.41 9.07 -14.78
N PRO A 295 12.71 9.14 -15.90
CA PRO A 295 12.70 10.37 -16.68
C PRO A 295 12.18 11.58 -15.87
N PHE A 296 12.57 12.81 -16.24
CA PHE A 296 12.33 14.08 -15.50
C PHE A 296 10.92 14.30 -14.91
N LYS A 297 9.86 14.32 -15.73
CA LYS A 297 8.46 14.49 -15.27
C LYS A 297 7.99 13.40 -14.29
N SER A 298 8.48 12.17 -14.41
CA SER A 298 8.24 11.14 -13.39
C SER A 298 8.94 11.48 -12.07
N GLN A 299 10.14 12.06 -12.14
CA GLN A 299 10.83 12.53 -10.94
C GLN A 299 10.03 13.64 -10.26
N GLU A 300 9.59 14.67 -11.00
CA GLU A 300 8.75 15.75 -10.47
C GLU A 300 7.49 15.20 -9.79
N HIS A 301 6.81 14.27 -10.45
CA HIS A 301 5.62 13.62 -9.92
C HIS A 301 5.91 12.83 -8.63
N ILE A 302 6.98 12.02 -8.61
CA ILE A 302 7.40 11.30 -7.41
C ILE A 302 7.73 12.28 -6.28
N ARG A 303 8.42 13.40 -6.58
CA ARG A 303 8.73 14.46 -5.61
C ARG A 303 7.46 15.08 -5.02
N GLN A 304 6.40 15.24 -5.80
CA GLN A 304 5.11 15.73 -5.29
C GLN A 304 4.40 14.73 -4.35
N ILE A 305 4.62 13.43 -4.50
CA ILE A 305 4.05 12.41 -3.60
C ILE A 305 4.86 12.29 -2.32
N ILE A 306 6.17 12.58 -2.34
CA ILE A 306 7.05 12.45 -1.18
C ILE A 306 6.46 13.10 0.08
N PRO A 307 5.99 14.37 0.08
CA PRO A 307 5.35 14.97 1.24
C PRO A 307 4.18 14.16 1.80
N LEU A 308 3.26 13.67 0.96
CA LEU A 308 2.12 12.85 1.39
C LEU A 308 2.56 11.52 2.02
N TYR A 309 3.61 10.91 1.47
CA TYR A 309 4.22 9.72 2.05
C TYR A 309 4.82 10.02 3.43
N LEU A 310 5.54 11.14 3.58
CA LEU A 310 6.13 11.54 4.86
C LEU A 310 5.05 11.87 5.90
N ASP A 311 3.99 12.60 5.52
CA ASP A 311 2.84 12.89 6.39
C ASP A 311 2.24 11.60 6.97
N LEU A 312 2.04 10.58 6.13
CA LEU A 312 1.51 9.28 6.54
C LEU A 312 2.53 8.45 7.32
N LEU A 313 3.80 8.45 6.90
CA LEU A 313 4.88 7.74 7.60
C LEU A 313 5.04 8.27 9.02
N TYR A 314 4.87 9.58 9.23
CA TYR A 314 5.05 10.25 10.51
C TYR A 314 3.76 10.57 11.25
N ALA A 315 2.64 10.05 10.76
CA ALA A 315 1.36 10.24 11.40
C ALA A 315 1.43 9.78 12.87
N PRO A 316 0.83 10.52 13.84
CA PRO A 316 0.84 10.15 15.26
C PRO A 316 0.30 8.74 15.57
N GLU A 317 -0.54 8.22 14.68
CA GLU A 317 -1.05 6.85 14.66
C GLU A 317 0.10 5.81 14.50
N GLN A 318 1.30 6.25 14.12
CA GLN A 318 2.55 5.52 14.18
C GLN A 318 3.17 5.48 15.58
N VAL A 319 2.83 4.42 16.33
CA VAL A 319 3.47 4.09 17.63
C VAL A 319 4.98 3.90 17.52
N TYR A 320 5.53 3.57 16.35
CA TYR A 320 6.95 3.42 16.21
C TYR A 320 7.47 3.76 14.82
N LEU A 321 8.55 4.51 14.86
CA LEU A 321 9.50 4.70 13.77
C LEU A 321 10.84 4.18 14.30
N PRO A 322 11.65 3.49 13.49
CA PRO A 322 12.96 3.04 13.91
C PRO A 322 13.77 4.16 14.58
N THR A 323 14.38 3.86 15.72
CA THR A 323 15.36 4.75 16.34
C THR A 323 16.65 4.77 15.52
N LEU A 324 17.50 5.79 15.73
CA LEU A 324 18.81 5.84 15.08
C LEU A 324 19.65 4.58 15.35
N SER A 325 19.65 4.09 16.59
CA SER A 325 20.35 2.88 16.98
C SER A 325 19.82 1.64 16.25
N GLU A 326 18.51 1.55 16.01
CA GLU A 326 17.91 0.42 15.29
C GLU A 326 18.19 0.48 13.79
N LEU A 327 18.36 1.67 13.21
CA LEU A 327 18.87 1.81 11.85
C LEU A 327 20.33 1.29 11.74
N GLU A 328 21.13 1.43 12.78
CA GLU A 328 22.54 1.02 12.83
C GLU A 328 22.77 -0.47 13.19
N LEU A 329 22.03 -0.99 14.19
CA LEU A 329 22.29 -2.26 14.88
C LEU A 329 21.60 -3.48 14.28
N ASN A 330 20.64 -3.30 13.37
CA ASN A 330 19.93 -4.43 12.80
C ASN A 330 20.91 -5.39 12.10
N GLN A 331 20.90 -6.66 12.52
CA GLN A 331 21.81 -7.72 12.07
C GLN A 331 21.70 -8.05 10.56
N ASN A 332 20.80 -7.37 9.86
CA ASN A 332 20.85 -7.16 8.43
C ASN A 332 21.02 -5.64 8.18
N PRO A 333 22.16 -5.11 7.71
CA PRO A 333 22.33 -3.69 7.35
C PRO A 333 21.53 -3.21 6.12
N GLY A 334 20.48 -3.97 5.76
CA GLY A 334 19.73 -3.80 4.53
C GLY A 334 19.03 -2.45 4.41
N LEU A 335 18.47 -1.87 5.48
CA LEU A 335 17.55 -0.73 5.31
C LEU A 335 18.25 0.52 4.79
N ILE A 336 19.37 0.92 5.41
CA ILE A 336 20.11 2.12 4.96
C ILE A 336 20.67 1.92 3.54
N ALA A 337 21.14 0.71 3.22
CA ALA A 337 21.69 0.40 1.90
C ALA A 337 20.62 0.23 0.80
N THR A 338 19.45 -0.32 1.13
CA THR A 338 18.40 -0.68 0.15
C THR A 338 17.27 0.34 0.06
N HIS A 339 17.06 1.12 1.12
CA HIS A 339 16.04 2.15 1.26
C HIS A 339 16.62 3.42 1.92
N PRO A 340 17.68 4.01 1.34
CA PRO A 340 18.39 5.13 1.94
C PRO A 340 17.53 6.36 2.17
N PHE A 341 16.49 6.58 1.37
CA PHE A 341 15.55 7.69 1.55
C PHE A 341 14.65 7.50 2.76
N VAL A 342 14.08 6.31 2.98
CA VAL A 342 13.33 6.01 4.22
C VAL A 342 14.25 6.15 5.44
N ALA A 343 15.47 5.62 5.36
CA ALA A 343 16.46 5.75 6.45
C ALA A 343 16.85 7.22 6.72
N TYR A 344 17.08 8.01 5.67
CA TYR A 344 17.35 9.45 5.78
C TYR A 344 16.18 10.18 6.44
N ALA A 345 14.96 9.91 6.00
CA ALA A 345 13.77 10.55 6.52
C ALA A 345 13.60 10.24 8.03
N ILE A 346 13.69 8.97 8.42
CA ILE A 346 13.60 8.53 9.82
C ILE A 346 14.72 9.18 10.65
N ALA A 347 15.94 9.23 10.12
CA ALA A 347 17.06 9.85 10.81
C ALA A 347 16.83 11.35 11.02
N MET A 348 16.40 12.08 10.00
CA MET A 348 16.05 13.50 10.08
C MET A 348 15.04 13.76 11.20
N LEU A 349 13.94 13.01 11.24
CA LEU A 349 12.93 13.17 12.28
C LEU A 349 13.49 12.89 13.69
N ASN A 350 14.26 11.81 13.87
CA ASN A 350 14.84 11.49 15.17
C ASN A 350 15.82 12.58 15.63
N PHE A 351 16.68 13.10 14.74
CA PHE A 351 17.59 14.19 15.07
C PHE A 351 16.87 15.48 15.45
N GLN A 352 15.77 15.81 14.78
CA GLN A 352 14.93 16.96 15.13
C GLN A 352 14.25 16.80 16.49
N ARG A 353 13.70 15.61 16.80
CA ARG A 353 13.12 15.30 18.13
C ARG A 353 14.13 15.47 19.26
N LEU A 354 15.42 15.21 18.99
CA LEU A 354 16.52 15.40 19.94
C LEU A 354 16.95 16.88 20.10
N LYS A 355 16.25 17.84 19.47
CA LYS A 355 16.55 19.29 19.48
C LYS A 355 18.00 19.64 19.12
N LYS A 356 18.66 18.78 18.33
CA LYS A 356 19.99 19.09 17.80
C LYS A 356 19.78 19.77 16.44
N PRO A 357 20.20 21.04 16.25
CA PRO A 357 20.24 21.63 14.92
C PRO A 357 21.27 20.84 14.12
N ILE A 358 20.78 19.94 13.27
CA ILE A 358 21.61 19.07 12.45
C ILE A 358 21.32 19.43 11.01
N SER A 359 22.38 19.85 10.32
CA SER A 359 22.34 20.12 8.88
C SER A 359 22.11 18.83 8.09
N SER A 360 21.50 18.96 6.92
CA SER A 360 21.35 17.86 5.95
C SER A 360 22.67 17.15 5.63
N ASN A 361 23.78 17.90 5.64
CA ASN A 361 25.13 17.39 5.43
C ASN A 361 25.58 16.45 6.55
N GLN A 362 25.17 16.69 7.78
CA GLN A 362 25.50 15.82 8.93
C GLN A 362 24.73 14.51 8.88
N VAL A 363 23.43 14.52 8.56
CA VAL A 363 22.65 13.27 8.38
C VAL A 363 23.17 12.47 7.18
N SER A 364 23.45 13.14 6.07
CA SER A 364 24.04 12.51 4.88
C SER A 364 25.42 11.91 5.18
N SER A 365 26.25 12.59 5.97
CA SER A 365 27.56 12.11 6.39
C SER A 365 27.46 10.94 7.36
N TRP A 366 26.46 10.96 8.25
CA TRP A 366 26.16 9.83 9.15
C TRP A 366 25.69 8.59 8.36
N LEU A 367 24.76 8.73 7.40
CA LEU A 367 24.39 7.59 6.54
C LEU A 367 25.60 7.03 5.79
N LYS A 368 26.44 7.92 5.24
CA LYS A 368 27.67 7.52 4.55
C LYS A 368 28.67 6.86 5.48
N SER A 369 28.83 7.30 6.73
CA SER A 369 29.76 6.67 7.67
C SER A 369 29.28 5.28 8.09
N VAL A 370 27.97 5.13 8.36
CA VAL A 370 27.37 3.84 8.71
C VAL A 370 27.49 2.84 7.54
N ILE A 371 27.35 3.30 6.29
CA ILE A 371 27.47 2.45 5.09
C ILE A 371 28.92 2.21 4.65
N ARG A 372 29.83 3.22 4.72
CA ARG A 372 31.24 3.09 4.32
C ARG A 372 31.99 2.05 5.12
N ASN A 373 31.61 1.86 6.38
CA ASN A 373 32.13 0.77 7.21
C ASN A 373 31.76 -0.63 6.66
N LYS A 374 30.92 -0.72 5.61
CA LYS A 374 30.41 -1.97 5.04
C LYS A 374 30.60 -2.10 3.52
N SER A 375 30.47 -1.02 2.73
CA SER A 375 30.69 -1.04 1.26
C SER A 375 30.90 0.36 0.66
N ASN A 376 31.98 0.54 -0.11
CA ASN A 376 32.24 1.77 -0.86
C ASN A 376 31.23 2.00 -2.00
N GLN A 377 30.72 0.94 -2.62
CA GLN A 377 29.74 1.05 -3.71
C GLN A 377 28.38 1.56 -3.19
N ALA A 378 27.90 1.02 -2.06
CA ALA A 378 26.66 1.48 -1.46
C ALA A 378 26.73 2.96 -1.01
N ALA A 379 27.92 3.43 -0.61
CA ALA A 379 28.15 4.83 -0.29
C ALA A 379 28.12 5.75 -1.53
N ALA A 380 28.49 5.25 -2.71
CA ALA A 380 28.34 5.96 -3.98
C ALA A 380 26.87 6.01 -4.41
N ASP A 381 26.14 4.90 -4.25
CA ASP A 381 24.70 4.80 -4.57
C ASP A 381 23.86 5.77 -3.73
N LEU A 382 24.24 6.06 -2.48
CA LEU A 382 23.63 7.12 -1.67
C LEU A 382 23.64 8.49 -2.34
N GLY A 383 24.72 8.85 -3.03
CA GLY A 383 24.83 10.15 -3.71
C GLY A 383 23.77 10.32 -4.82
N SER A 384 23.27 9.20 -5.32
CA SER A 384 22.22 9.19 -6.33
C SER A 384 20.84 9.60 -5.79
N PHE A 385 20.65 9.54 -4.46
CA PHE A 385 19.42 9.96 -3.77
C PHE A 385 19.42 11.41 -3.30
N ASN A 386 20.47 12.19 -3.60
CA ASN A 386 20.62 13.57 -3.13
C ASN A 386 19.41 14.46 -3.44
N SER A 387 18.79 14.32 -4.62
CA SER A 387 17.58 15.09 -4.95
C SER A 387 16.40 14.73 -4.06
N SER A 388 16.25 13.46 -3.69
CA SER A 388 15.17 13.03 -2.80
C SER A 388 15.43 13.44 -1.35
N PHE A 389 16.68 13.45 -0.92
CA PHE A 389 17.06 14.00 0.39
C PHE A 389 16.79 15.50 0.47
N ALA A 390 17.03 16.25 -0.62
CA ALA A 390 16.69 17.67 -0.69
C ALA A 390 15.19 17.91 -0.43
N GLU A 391 14.30 17.10 -1.02
CA GLU A 391 12.86 17.19 -0.77
C GLU A 391 12.50 16.94 0.71
N ILE A 392 13.10 15.93 1.34
CA ILE A 392 12.90 15.67 2.78
C ILE A 392 13.34 16.87 3.61
N ASN A 393 14.49 17.46 3.29
CA ASN A 393 14.98 18.63 4.02
C ASN A 393 14.03 19.82 3.87
N SER A 394 13.54 20.07 2.65
CA SER A 394 12.59 21.15 2.39
C SER A 394 11.30 20.96 3.17
N TYR A 395 10.77 19.73 3.24
CA TYR A 395 9.54 19.41 3.96
C TYR A 395 9.60 19.79 5.45
N TRP A 396 10.76 19.69 6.11
CA TRP A 396 10.90 19.99 7.53
C TRP A 396 11.47 21.38 7.88
N ASN A 397 11.95 22.13 6.88
CA ASN A 397 12.53 23.46 7.08
C ASN A 397 11.55 24.61 6.75
N LEU A 398 10.28 24.27 6.48
CA LEU A 398 9.13 25.17 6.42
C LEU A 398 8.46 25.24 7.79
#